data_AF-A0A4R2U490-F1
#
_entry.id   AF-A0A4R2U490-F1
#
_cell.length_a   1.000
_cell.length_b   1.000
_cell.length_c   1.000
_cell.angle_alpha   90.00
_cell.angle_beta   90.00
_cell.angle_gamma   90.00
#
_symmetry.space_group_name_H-M   'P 1'
#
loop_
_entity.id
_entity.type
_entity.pdbx_description
1 polymer ?
#
loop_
_entity_poly.entity_id
_entity_poly.type
_entity_poly.pdbx_seq_one_letter_code
_entity_poly.pdbx_strand_id
1 'polypeptide(L)' 'MDSKELYKLIIETQDSLYKVIDSNNNLIEPEVVKKSQELDRLLNEYKQQKDLERRAQLSGK' A
#
# COMPACT_ATOMS: atom_id res chain seq x y z
N MET A 1 -6.01 4.83 11.25
CA MET A 1 -6.15 5.22 9.84
C MET A 1 -7.29 4.41 9.27
N ASP A 2 -8.27 5.05 8.65
CA ASP A 2 -9.38 4.32 8.03
C ASP A 2 -8.96 3.71 6.67
N SER A 3 -9.79 2.84 6.10
CA SER A 3 -9.51 2.21 4.80
C SER A 3 -9.33 3.22 3.66
N LYS A 4 -10.00 4.37 3.69
CA LYS A 4 -9.91 5.39 2.63
C LYS A 4 -8.56 6.12 2.71
N GLU A 5 -8.11 6.45 3.91
CA GLU A 5 -6.80 7.03 4.14
C GLU A 5 -5.68 6.07 3.73
N LEU A 6 -5.78 4.78 4.10
CA LEU A 6 -4.85 3.73 3.64
C LEU A 6 -4.80 3.65 2.11
N TYR A 7 -5.97 3.66 1.46
CA TYR A 7 -6.03 3.60 0.01
C TYR A 7 -5.37 4.82 -0.65
N LYS A 8 -5.60 6.02 -0.12
CA LYS A 8 -4.94 7.24 -0.61
C LYS A 8 -3.41 7.12 -0.51
N LEU A 9 -2.91 6.64 0.63
CA LEU A 9 -1.48 6.46 0.85
C LEU A 9 -0.87 5.40 -0.07
N ILE A 10 -1.62 4.32 -0.39
CA ILE A 10 -1.19 3.32 -1.38
C ILE A 10 -0.98 3.96 -2.75
N ILE A 11 -1.93 4.79 -3.21
CA ILE A 11 -1.82 5.48 -4.51
C ILE A 11 -0.61 6.43 -4.52
N GLU A 12 -0.43 7.22 -3.46
CA GLU A 12 0.71 8.15 -3.36
C GLU A 12 2.06 7.42 -3.35
N THR A 13 2.16 6.31 -2.62
CA THR A 13 3.38 5.49 -2.58
C THR A 13 3.63 4.79 -3.91
N GLN A 14 2.58 4.30 -4.58
CA GLN A 14 2.68 3.68 -5.91
C GLN A 14 3.20 4.68 -6.95
N ASP A 15 2.62 5.88 -7.00
CA ASP A 15 3.09 6.96 -7.87
C ASP A 15 4.54 7.33 -7.58
N SER A 16 4.91 7.38 -6.29
CA SER A 16 6.29 7.65 -5.90
C SER A 16 7.25 6.53 -6.32
N LEU A 17 6.84 5.26 -6.22
CA LEU A 17 7.65 4.12 -6.65
C LEU A 17 7.91 4.18 -8.16
N TYR A 18 6.89 4.47 -8.97
CA TYR A 18 7.05 4.60 -10.42
C TYR A 18 8.01 5.74 -10.79
N LYS A 19 7.91 6.90 -10.14
CA LYS A 19 8.87 8.00 -10.34
C LYS A 19 10.31 7.60 -10.05
N VAL A 20 10.55 6.83 -8.98
CA VAL A 20 11.90 6.38 -8.62
C VAL A 20 12.42 5.32 -9.59
N ILE A 21 11.56 4.42 -10.06
CA ILE A 21 11.92 3.45 -11.11
C ILE A 21 12.31 4.17 -12.40
N ASP A 22 11.50 5.13 -12.85
CA ASP A 22 11.75 5.90 -14.07
C ASP A 22 13.05 6.73 -13.96
N SER A 23 13.34 7.26 -12.77
CA SER A 23 14.53 8.10 -12.54
C SER A 23 15.82 7.29 -12.46
N ASN A 24 15.77 6.06 -11.93
CA ASN A 24 16.97 5.24 -11.73
C ASN A 24 17.22 4.23 -12.86
N ASN A 25 16.19 3.86 -13.63
CA ASN A 25 16.23 2.79 -14.62
C ASN A 25 16.84 1.48 -14.08
N ASN A 26 16.74 1.26 -12.76
CA ASN A 26 17.32 0.15 -12.04
C ASN A 26 16.35 -0.32 -10.95
N LEU A 27 15.79 -1.51 -11.13
CA LEU A 27 14.77 -2.05 -10.24
C LEU A 27 15.33 -2.55 -8.90
N ILE A 28 16.64 -2.77 -8.81
CA ILE A 28 17.30 -3.23 -7.58
C ILE A 28 17.99 -2.10 -6.81
N GLU A 29 17.75 -0.84 -7.19
CA GLU A 29 18.22 0.30 -6.42
C GLU A 29 17.60 0.24 -5.01
N PRO A 30 18.40 0.30 -3.92
CA PRO A 30 17.92 0.46 -2.55
C PRO A 30 16.65 1.32 -2.34
N GLU A 31 16.51 2.47 -3.00
CA GLU A 31 15.34 3.34 -2.90
C GLU A 31 14.10 2.73 -3.57
N VAL A 32 14.26 2.10 -4.73
CA VAL A 32 13.18 1.34 -5.40
C VAL A 32 12.73 0.19 -4.50
N VAL A 33 13.68 -0.57 -3.95
CA VAL A 33 13.40 -1.68 -3.04
C VAL A 33 12.67 -1.18 -1.79
N LYS A 34 13.14 -0.09 -1.18
CA LYS A 34 12.52 0.50 0.01
C LYS A 34 11.08 0.94 -0.26
N LYS A 35 10.83 1.64 -1.38
CA LYS A 35 9.48 2.08 -1.76
C LYS A 35 8.56 0.91 -2.11
N SER A 36 9.09 -0.14 -2.73
CA SER A 36 8.35 -1.37 -2.99
C SER A 36 7.92 -2.05 -1.68
N GLN A 37 8.83 -2.18 -0.72
CA GLN A 37 8.52 -2.76 0.59
C GLN A 37 7.50 -1.94 1.38
N GLU A 38 7.57 -0.61 1.27
CA GLU A 38 6.59 0.28 1.86
C GLU A 38 5.19 0.09 1.24
N LEU A 39 5.12 0.00 -0.10
CA LEU A 39 3.87 -0.28 -0.81
C LEU A 39 3.28 -1.64 -0.41
N ASP A 40 4.11 -2.68 -0.32
CA ASP A 40 3.69 -4.02 0.12
C ASP A 40 3.12 -4.00 1.54
N ARG A 41 3.74 -3.26 2.47
CA ARG A 41 3.21 -3.09 3.82
C ARG A 41 1.81 -2.46 3.80
N LEU A 42 1.65 -1.37 3.05
CA LEU A 42 0.38 -0.65 2.98
C LEU A 42 -0.74 -1.50 2.36
N LEU A 43 -0.43 -2.25 1.29
CA LEU A 43 -1.37 -3.19 0.67
C LEU A 43 -1.84 -4.26 1.65
N ASN A 44 -0.91 -4.80 2.46
CA ASN A 44 -1.23 -5.79 3.49
C ASN A 44 -2.11 -5.20 4.60
N GLU A 45 -1.79 -3.99 5.08
CA GLU A 45 -2.61 -3.28 6.09
C GLU A 45 -4.02 -3.01 5.56
N TYR A 46 -4.15 -2.53 4.33
CA TYR A 46 -5.46 -2.31 3.70
C TYR A 46 -6.26 -3.60 3.55
N LYS A 47 -5.62 -4.70 3.16
CA LYS A 47 -6.28 -6.02 3.08
C LYS A 47 -6.80 -6.46 4.45
N GLN A 48 -5.98 -6.38 5.50
CA GLN A 48 -6.38 -6.73 6.86
C GLN A 48 -7.55 -5.87 7.35
N GLN A 49 -7.51 -4.56 7.08
CA GLN A 49 -8.58 -3.65 7.45
C GLN A 49 -9.91 -4.00 6.75
N LYS A 50 -9.85 -4.35 5.46
CA LYS A 50 -11.04 -4.78 4.70
C LYS A 50 -11.62 -6.09 5.21
N ASP A 51 -10.78 -7.03 5.62
CA ASP A 51 -11.22 -8.28 6.21
C ASP A 51 -11.88 -8.07 7.59
N LEU A 52 -11.36 -7.13 8.40
CA LEU A 52 -11.97 -6.73 9.67
C LEU A 52 -13.34 -6.08 9.45
N GLU A 53 -13.44 -5.14 8.50
CA GLU A 53 -14.71 -4.49 8.12
C GLU A 53 -15.76 -5.52 7.67
N ARG A 54 -15.36 -6.51 6.86
CA ARG A 54 -16.24 -7.60 6.41
C ARG A 54 -16.73 -8.45 7.58
N ARG A 55 -15.86 -8.81 8.52
CA ARG A 55 -16.24 -9.62 9.70
C ARG A 55 -17.21 -8.87 10.62
N ALA A 56 -16.97 -7.57 10.85
CA ALA A 56 -17.87 -6.75 11.65
C ALA A 56 -19.28 -6.68 11.04
N GLN A 57 -19.39 -6.59 9.72
CA GLN A 57 -20.68 -6.60 9.01
C GLN A 57 -21.43 -7.93 9.12
N LEU A 58 -20.71 -9.05 9.23
CA LEU A 58 -21.30 -10.39 9.37
C LEU A 58 -21.70 -10.71 10.82
N SER A 59 -20.99 -10.15 11.81
CA SER A 59 -21.28 -10.35 13.25
C SER A 59 -22.39 -9.46 13.79
N GLY A 60 -22.81 -8.44 13.04
CA GLY A 60 -23.91 -7.53 13.39
C GLY A 60 -25.28 -7.92 12.79
N LYS A 61 -25.38 -9.13 12.23
CA LYS A 61 -26.63 -9.78 11.79
C LYS A 61 -26.96 -10.92 12.74
#